data_AF-A0A1V3JX10-F1
#
_entry.id   AF-A0A1V3JX10-F1
#
_cell.length_a   1.000
_cell.length_b   1.000
_cell.length_c   1.000
_cell.angle_alpha   90.00
_cell.angle_beta   90.00
_cell.angle_gamma   90.00
#
_symmetry.space_group_name_H-M   'P 1'
#
loop_
_entity.id
_entity.type
_entity.pdbx_description
1 polymer ?
#
loop_
_entity_poly.entity_id
_entity_poly.type
_entity_poly.pdbx_seq_one_letter_code
_entity_poly.pdbx_strand_id
1 'polypeptide(L)'
;MSKVAYGRVPFNEQIEFYKRKIPTPTATWTDIYNAEHDYAAVVAGANRREIIEDFANSIQDFIKNGKTLEDFRKDFDNIVAKHGWDYHGGRNWRSRIIYETNLRSSYQAGRYTQLQELKEVMPYWEYVHSDAVSHPRIEHLHWDGLILRHDDPWWQTHFPINAWGCQCTVIGRSQEYMDRNGLKVDKAPNIEWEERLIGARGLNPRIVQVPKGIDPGFEHIPGASRLNSQTLPPLDDGGQPRRVAFYPHRSDTPIPMPSPRKVSAGLLLPEGKEDGFYINAFLSEFGATAEKPAIFKDVLGESLVISDALFTSRSGHSKLKKRGREVYLKILAMALKSPDEIWTRAEYHHYLKLLTVRRRYIARFELDSDGHNVPALAVFDVGRDGWEGTTIFAPDKEEYLEQVRTGVMLYYRDDEG
;
A
#
# COMPACT_ATOMS: atom_id res chain seq x y z
N MET A 1 42.22 2.94 -28.26
CA MET A 1 41.85 1.90 -27.27
C MET A 1 40.50 2.27 -26.68
N SER A 2 39.43 1.61 -27.10
CA SER A 2 38.11 1.85 -26.49
C SER A 2 38.14 1.35 -25.04
N LYS A 3 37.80 2.23 -24.10
CA LYS A 3 37.51 1.83 -22.72
C LYS A 3 36.21 1.02 -22.76
N VAL A 4 36.32 -0.30 -22.78
CA VAL A 4 35.20 -1.18 -22.46
C VAL A 4 34.92 -1.00 -20.98
N ALA A 5 33.88 -0.24 -20.66
CA ALA A 5 33.30 -0.25 -19.33
C ALA A 5 32.47 -1.55 -19.23
N TYR A 6 32.92 -2.51 -18.43
CA TYR A 6 32.08 -3.63 -17.99
C TYR A 6 31.02 -3.10 -17.00
N GLY A 7 30.06 -2.34 -17.53
CA GLY A 7 28.87 -1.93 -16.81
C GLY A 7 27.90 -3.11 -16.74
N ARG A 8 27.40 -3.41 -15.55
CA ARG A 8 26.30 -4.36 -15.35
C ARG A 8 25.13 -3.90 -16.24
N VAL A 9 24.72 -4.70 -17.21
CA VAL A 9 23.61 -4.35 -18.09
C VAL A 9 22.36 -4.18 -17.22
N PRO A 10 21.65 -3.05 -17.29
CA PRO A 10 20.42 -2.85 -16.52
C PRO A 10 19.38 -3.92 -16.85
N PHE A 11 18.74 -4.48 -15.83
CA PHE A 11 17.63 -5.42 -16.04
C PHE A 11 16.33 -4.62 -16.21
N ASN A 12 16.00 -4.27 -17.45
CA ASN A 12 14.93 -3.33 -17.77
C ASN A 12 13.55 -3.78 -17.29
N GLU A 13 13.26 -5.08 -17.37
CA GLU A 13 12.00 -5.68 -16.96
C GLU A 13 11.78 -5.52 -15.45
N GLN A 14 12.85 -5.69 -14.65
CA GLN A 14 12.83 -5.40 -13.22
C GLN A 14 12.66 -3.91 -12.94
N ILE A 15 13.40 -3.04 -13.65
CA ILE A 15 13.33 -1.58 -13.48
C ILE A 15 11.91 -1.07 -13.77
N GLU A 16 11.33 -1.46 -14.89
CA GLU A 16 9.97 -1.05 -15.27
C GLU A 16 8.91 -1.67 -14.36
N PHE A 17 9.13 -2.88 -13.84
CA PHE A 17 8.27 -3.47 -12.80
C PHE A 17 8.29 -2.63 -11.50
N TYR A 18 9.45 -2.19 -11.03
CA TYR A 18 9.49 -1.43 -9.78
C TYR A 18 9.01 0.02 -9.95
N LYS A 19 9.37 0.66 -11.06
CA LYS A 19 9.02 2.06 -11.36
C LYS A 19 7.51 2.35 -11.39
N ARG A 20 6.69 1.35 -11.73
CA ARG A 20 5.21 1.48 -11.71
C ARG A 20 4.59 1.35 -10.32
N LYS A 21 5.35 0.90 -9.32
CA LYS A 21 4.82 0.67 -7.98
C LYS A 21 4.49 1.98 -7.29
N ILE A 22 3.42 1.95 -6.51
CA ILE A 22 2.90 3.09 -5.76
C ILE A 22 3.43 2.99 -4.33
N PRO A 23 4.14 4.01 -3.82
CA PRO A 23 4.53 4.07 -2.41
C PRO A 23 3.28 4.08 -1.53
N THR A 24 3.02 2.98 -0.84
CA THR A 24 1.81 2.80 -0.03
C THR A 24 2.19 2.68 1.45
N PRO A 25 1.76 3.62 2.31
CA PRO A 25 1.99 3.52 3.74
C PRO A 25 1.33 2.27 4.33
N THR A 26 2.02 1.62 5.27
CA THR A 26 1.52 0.43 5.97
C THR A 26 1.91 0.49 7.45
N ALA A 27 1.06 -0.04 8.32
CA ALA A 27 1.36 -0.26 9.72
C ALA A 27 2.11 -1.59 9.92
N THR A 28 1.74 -2.64 9.20
CA THR A 28 2.31 -3.98 9.34
C THR A 28 2.64 -4.61 7.98
N TRP A 29 3.40 -5.71 7.99
CA TRP A 29 3.72 -6.42 6.75
C TRP A 29 2.49 -7.11 6.14
N THR A 30 1.45 -7.37 6.92
CA THR A 30 0.24 -8.08 6.47
C THR A 30 -0.80 -7.17 5.82
N ASP A 31 -0.57 -5.87 5.85
CA ASP A 31 -1.44 -4.84 5.27
C ASP A 31 -1.49 -4.90 3.75
N ILE A 32 -0.48 -5.51 3.16
CA ILE A 32 -0.25 -5.70 1.74
C ILE A 32 0.14 -7.17 1.58
N TYR A 33 -0.56 -7.90 0.74
CA TYR A 33 -0.54 -9.36 0.78
C TYR A 33 -0.71 -10.00 -0.59
N ASN A 34 0.16 -10.94 -0.97
CA ASN A 34 0.06 -11.65 -2.25
C ASN A 34 0.24 -10.67 -3.45
N ALA A 35 -0.52 -10.81 -4.53
CA ALA A 35 -0.45 -10.06 -5.79
C ALA A 35 -0.58 -8.54 -5.64
N GLU A 36 -1.12 -8.09 -4.50
CA GLU A 36 -1.06 -6.74 -3.97
C GLU A 36 0.37 -6.13 -4.04
N HIS A 37 1.39 -6.95 -3.80
CA HIS A 37 2.79 -6.56 -3.94
C HIS A 37 3.21 -6.18 -5.37
N ASP A 38 2.45 -6.52 -6.42
CA ASP A 38 2.76 -6.10 -7.80
C ASP A 38 2.47 -4.61 -8.05
N TYR A 39 1.66 -4.00 -7.18
CA TYR A 39 1.22 -2.62 -7.28
C TYR A 39 1.90 -1.71 -6.26
N ALA A 40 2.23 -2.25 -5.08
CA ALA A 40 2.71 -1.48 -3.94
C ALA A 40 4.24 -1.51 -3.80
N ALA A 41 4.83 -0.33 -3.60
CA ALA A 41 6.14 -0.16 -2.98
C ALA A 41 5.90 0.03 -1.48
N VAL A 42 6.33 -0.95 -0.68
CA VAL A 42 5.99 -1.04 0.74
C VAL A 42 7.19 -1.33 1.60
N VAL A 43 7.17 -0.73 2.79
CA VAL A 43 8.05 -1.01 3.92
C VAL A 43 7.14 -1.09 5.13
N ALA A 44 7.05 -2.27 5.75
CA ALA A 44 6.15 -2.46 6.90
C ALA A 44 6.41 -1.41 8.00
N GLY A 45 5.37 -0.79 8.55
CA GLY A 45 5.51 0.24 9.58
C GLY A 45 5.99 1.61 9.07
N ALA A 46 6.32 1.77 7.78
CA ALA A 46 6.45 3.09 7.16
C ALA A 46 5.04 3.64 6.88
N ASN A 47 4.37 4.09 7.94
CA ASN A 47 2.98 4.54 7.92
C ASN A 47 2.81 6.04 7.56
N ARG A 48 3.92 6.75 7.34
CA ARG A 48 3.97 8.11 6.82
C ARG A 48 4.38 8.12 5.37
N ARG A 49 3.74 9.00 4.60
CA ARG A 49 3.92 9.11 3.15
C ARG A 49 5.37 9.45 2.78
N GLU A 50 5.95 10.43 3.47
CA GLU A 50 7.32 10.89 3.19
C GLU A 50 8.37 9.79 3.41
N ILE A 51 8.16 8.93 4.41
CA ILE A 51 9.05 7.80 4.72
C ILE A 51 8.99 6.76 3.60
N ILE A 52 7.79 6.31 3.22
CA ILE A 52 7.65 5.28 2.19
C ILE A 52 8.09 5.78 0.81
N GLU A 53 7.86 7.06 0.51
CA GLU A 53 8.34 7.68 -0.73
C GLU A 53 9.88 7.72 -0.79
N ASP A 54 10.55 8.14 0.29
CA ASP A 54 12.01 8.14 0.33
C ASP A 54 12.59 6.71 0.24
N PHE A 55 11.97 5.72 0.91
CA PHE A 55 12.37 4.32 0.76
C PHE A 55 12.14 3.80 -0.66
N ALA A 56 10.99 4.06 -1.26
CA ALA A 56 10.70 3.63 -2.63
C ALA A 56 11.69 4.24 -3.63
N ASN A 57 12.05 5.52 -3.45
CA ASN A 57 13.06 6.19 -4.26
C ASN A 57 14.45 5.54 -4.09
N SER A 58 14.88 5.28 -2.86
CA SER A 58 16.15 4.59 -2.58
C SER A 58 16.16 3.17 -3.17
N ILE A 59 15.02 2.47 -3.09
CA ILE A 59 14.85 1.13 -3.68
C ILE A 59 14.98 1.16 -5.20
N GLN A 60 14.24 2.06 -5.84
CA GLN A 60 14.29 2.26 -7.28
C GLN A 60 15.70 2.61 -7.76
N ASP A 61 16.40 3.46 -7.01
CA ASP A 61 17.77 3.84 -7.31
C ASP A 61 18.74 2.65 -7.21
N PHE A 62 18.60 1.77 -6.22
CA PHE A 62 19.44 0.57 -6.17
C PHE A 62 19.15 -0.39 -7.32
N ILE A 63 17.88 -0.56 -7.71
CA ILE A 63 17.51 -1.47 -8.81
C ILE A 63 18.10 -0.95 -10.11
N LYS A 64 17.98 0.36 -10.35
CA LYS A 64 18.43 1.01 -11.57
C LYS A 64 19.96 1.07 -11.67
N ASN A 65 20.64 1.39 -10.57
CA ASN A 65 22.07 1.70 -10.56
C ASN A 65 22.93 0.60 -9.92
N GLY A 66 22.34 -0.50 -9.45
CA GLY A 66 23.05 -1.66 -8.90
C GLY A 66 23.74 -1.41 -7.56
N LYS A 67 23.19 -0.55 -6.70
CA LYS A 67 23.75 -0.24 -5.37
C LYS A 67 23.79 -1.46 -4.44
N THR A 68 24.72 -1.45 -3.50
CA THR A 68 24.92 -2.54 -2.52
C THR A 68 23.99 -2.40 -1.31
N LEU A 69 23.90 -3.47 -0.50
CA LEU A 69 23.22 -3.42 0.80
C LEU A 69 23.82 -2.36 1.74
N GLU A 70 25.13 -2.11 1.66
CA GLU A 70 25.79 -1.12 2.51
C GLU A 70 25.45 0.31 2.07
N ASP A 71 25.25 0.54 0.78
CA ASP A 71 24.75 1.83 0.30
C ASP A 71 23.30 2.04 0.72
N PHE A 72 22.46 1.01 0.62
CA PHE A 72 21.08 1.07 1.11
C PHE A 72 21.02 1.33 2.63
N ARG A 73 21.97 0.79 3.41
CA ARG A 73 22.07 1.04 4.85
C ARG A 73 22.34 2.51 5.19
N LYS A 74 23.13 3.20 4.38
CA LYS A 74 23.34 4.65 4.53
C LYS A 74 22.06 5.42 4.24
N ASP A 75 21.37 5.08 3.14
CA ASP A 75 20.08 5.68 2.80
C ASP A 75 19.04 5.41 3.90
N PHE A 76 18.99 4.18 4.42
CA PHE A 76 18.13 3.77 5.54
C PHE A 76 18.36 4.63 6.78
N ASP A 77 19.61 4.82 7.22
CA ASP A 77 19.92 5.66 8.39
C ASP A 77 19.53 7.11 8.16
N ASN A 78 19.79 7.64 6.97
CA ASN A 78 19.41 9.00 6.61
C ASN A 78 17.89 9.20 6.65
N ILE A 79 17.12 8.23 6.13
CA ILE A 79 15.65 8.27 6.14
C ILE A 79 15.13 8.19 7.58
N VAL A 80 15.66 7.27 8.38
CA VAL A 80 15.30 7.12 9.81
C VAL A 80 15.56 8.42 10.56
N ALA A 81 16.76 9.01 10.41
CA ALA A 81 17.14 10.24 11.09
C ALA A 81 16.33 11.45 10.62
N LYS A 82 16.13 11.60 9.31
CA LYS A 82 15.38 12.70 8.70
C LYS A 82 13.93 12.74 9.18
N HIS A 83 13.29 11.58 9.28
CA HIS A 83 11.87 11.49 9.56
C HIS A 83 11.54 11.13 11.00
N GLY A 84 12.52 10.78 11.83
CA GLY A 84 12.28 10.23 13.17
C GLY A 84 11.43 8.96 13.09
N TRP A 85 11.80 8.03 12.21
CA TRP A 85 11.06 6.79 12.05
C TRP A 85 11.44 5.78 13.14
N ASP A 86 10.48 5.46 13.99
CA ASP A 86 10.62 4.37 14.96
C ASP A 86 10.20 3.03 14.30
N TYR A 87 11.05 2.02 14.43
CA TYR A 87 10.85 0.72 13.78
C TYR A 87 11.28 -0.42 14.70
N HIS A 88 10.68 -1.60 14.48
CA HIS A 88 11.01 -2.79 15.26
C HIS A 88 12.13 -3.62 14.62
N GLY A 89 12.98 -4.18 15.49
CA GLY A 89 14.12 -5.03 15.13
C GLY A 89 15.43 -4.25 14.98
N GLY A 90 16.56 -4.98 14.95
CA GLY A 90 17.87 -4.35 14.80
C GLY A 90 18.08 -3.78 13.38
N ARG A 91 18.71 -2.61 13.27
CA ARG A 91 19.07 -1.92 12.02
C ARG A 91 19.52 -2.87 10.91
N ASN A 92 20.53 -3.69 11.19
CA ASN A 92 21.16 -4.54 10.17
C ASN A 92 20.22 -5.63 9.62
N TRP A 93 19.34 -6.16 10.47
CA TRP A 93 18.32 -7.12 10.06
C TRP A 93 17.21 -6.41 9.27
N ARG A 94 16.73 -5.28 9.79
CA ARG A 94 15.63 -4.52 9.18
C ARG A 94 15.98 -4.02 7.78
N SER A 95 17.13 -3.37 7.64
CA SER A 95 17.59 -2.85 6.36
C SER A 95 17.80 -3.98 5.34
N ARG A 96 18.33 -5.13 5.78
CA ARG A 96 18.55 -6.31 4.93
C ARG A 96 17.24 -6.89 4.42
N ILE A 97 16.24 -7.09 5.28
CA ILE A 97 14.94 -7.62 4.87
C ILE A 97 14.27 -6.70 3.86
N ILE A 98 14.26 -5.38 4.09
CA ILE A 98 13.68 -4.41 3.15
C ILE A 98 14.38 -4.49 1.79
N TYR A 99 15.71 -4.47 1.79
CA TYR A 99 16.54 -4.50 0.59
C TYR A 99 16.35 -5.82 -0.19
N GLU A 100 16.61 -6.97 0.44
CA GLU A 100 16.61 -8.27 -0.23
C GLU A 100 15.22 -8.63 -0.74
N THR A 101 14.17 -8.38 0.04
CA THR A 101 12.80 -8.73 -0.36
C THR A 101 12.34 -7.92 -1.57
N ASN A 102 12.55 -6.60 -1.56
CA ASN A 102 12.19 -5.74 -2.70
C ASN A 102 13.06 -6.02 -3.93
N LEU A 103 14.36 -6.24 -3.75
CA LEU A 103 15.27 -6.56 -4.85
C LEU A 103 14.88 -7.88 -5.53
N ARG A 104 14.65 -8.95 -4.74
CA ARG A 104 14.41 -10.28 -5.29
C ARG A 104 13.01 -10.44 -5.86
N SER A 105 11.98 -9.93 -5.20
CA SER A 105 10.62 -9.94 -5.75
C SER A 105 10.55 -9.19 -7.08
N SER A 106 11.16 -8.00 -7.17
CA SER A 106 11.19 -7.25 -8.43
C SER A 106 12.02 -7.93 -9.52
N TYR A 107 13.16 -8.53 -9.15
CA TYR A 107 13.97 -9.31 -10.09
C TYR A 107 13.16 -10.48 -10.67
N GLN A 108 12.48 -11.23 -9.80
CA GLN A 108 11.66 -12.37 -10.22
C GLN A 108 10.45 -11.93 -11.06
N ALA A 109 9.88 -10.75 -10.82
CA ALA A 109 8.84 -10.19 -11.70
C ALA A 109 9.37 -9.83 -13.10
N GLY A 110 10.59 -9.29 -13.18
CA GLY A 110 11.28 -9.10 -14.44
C GLY A 110 11.55 -10.44 -15.13
N ARG A 111 12.00 -11.45 -14.37
CA ARG A 111 12.28 -12.79 -14.86
C ARG A 111 11.02 -13.46 -15.42
N TYR A 112 9.90 -13.34 -14.72
CA TYR A 112 8.62 -13.83 -15.19
C TYR A 112 8.22 -13.19 -16.52
N THR A 113 8.45 -11.88 -16.69
CA THR A 113 8.20 -11.18 -17.96
C THR A 113 9.02 -11.79 -19.09
N GLN A 114 10.33 -11.98 -18.89
CA GLN A 114 11.20 -12.63 -19.89
C GLN A 114 10.76 -14.06 -20.23
N LEU A 115 10.40 -14.83 -19.21
CA LEU A 115 9.94 -16.21 -19.41
C LEU A 115 8.64 -16.27 -20.18
N GLN A 116 7.71 -15.33 -19.95
CA GLN A 116 6.48 -15.22 -20.73
C GLN A 116 6.74 -14.87 -22.20
N GLU A 117 7.69 -13.99 -22.48
CA GLU A 117 8.09 -13.63 -23.85
C GLU A 117 8.75 -14.80 -24.60
N LEU A 118 9.44 -15.67 -23.88
CA LEU A 118 10.19 -16.80 -24.44
C LEU A 118 9.46 -18.15 -24.37
N LYS A 119 8.26 -18.21 -23.79
CA LYS A 119 7.59 -19.49 -23.49
C LYS A 119 7.36 -20.40 -24.69
N GLU A 120 7.21 -19.86 -25.90
CA GLU A 120 7.02 -20.66 -27.11
C GLU A 120 8.30 -21.43 -27.51
N VAL A 121 9.48 -20.87 -27.22
CA VAL A 121 10.78 -21.47 -27.55
C VAL A 121 11.49 -22.10 -26.34
N MET A 122 11.10 -21.70 -25.14
CA MET A 122 11.57 -22.22 -23.85
C MET A 122 10.38 -22.59 -22.95
N PRO A 123 9.54 -23.57 -23.36
CA PRO A 123 8.29 -23.88 -22.67
C PRO A 123 8.47 -24.62 -21.35
N TYR A 124 9.67 -25.12 -21.07
CA TYR A 124 9.96 -25.87 -19.85
C TYR A 124 10.64 -24.95 -18.84
N TRP A 125 10.07 -24.83 -17.66
CA TRP A 125 10.58 -24.01 -16.59
C TRP A 125 11.18 -24.91 -15.51
N GLU A 126 12.42 -24.61 -15.14
CA GLU A 126 13.17 -25.29 -14.09
C GLU A 126 13.20 -24.42 -12.85
N TYR A 127 12.76 -24.96 -11.71
CA TYR A 127 12.95 -24.32 -10.41
C TYR A 127 14.40 -24.50 -9.96
N VAL A 128 15.06 -23.42 -9.59
CA VAL A 128 16.48 -23.45 -9.19
C VAL A 128 16.64 -22.83 -7.82
N HIS A 129 17.05 -23.63 -6.85
CA HIS A 129 17.48 -23.19 -5.53
C HIS A 129 18.89 -22.57 -5.60
N SER A 130 19.17 -21.60 -4.73
CA SER A 130 20.49 -20.97 -4.67
C SER A 130 21.32 -21.55 -3.54
N ASP A 131 22.49 -22.08 -3.88
CA ASP A 131 23.49 -22.57 -2.91
C ASP A 131 24.01 -21.48 -1.96
N ALA A 132 23.76 -20.20 -2.25
CA ALA A 132 24.12 -19.09 -1.38
C ALA A 132 23.22 -18.98 -0.12
N VAL A 133 22.13 -19.73 -0.05
CA VAL A 133 21.23 -19.76 1.11
C VAL A 133 21.81 -20.64 2.20
N SER A 134 22.35 -20.00 3.25
CA SER A 134 22.95 -20.72 4.39
C SER A 134 21.99 -21.65 5.17
N HIS A 135 20.70 -21.33 5.21
CA HIS A 135 19.67 -22.08 5.94
C HIS A 135 18.45 -22.25 5.03
N PRO A 136 18.53 -23.16 4.03
CA PRO A 136 17.47 -23.33 3.06
C PRO A 136 16.25 -24.03 3.70
N ARG A 137 15.06 -23.73 3.19
CA ARG A 137 13.85 -24.49 3.52
C ARG A 137 13.94 -25.85 2.81
N ILE A 138 13.64 -26.93 3.53
CA ILE A 138 13.76 -28.30 2.99
C ILE A 138 12.85 -28.48 1.77
N GLU A 139 11.66 -27.88 1.79
CA GLU A 139 10.73 -27.89 0.66
C GLU A 139 11.38 -27.28 -0.60
N HIS A 140 12.12 -26.18 -0.47
CA HIS A 140 12.76 -25.50 -1.61
C HIS A 140 13.90 -26.35 -2.19
N LEU A 141 14.60 -27.13 -1.36
CA LEU A 141 15.59 -28.10 -1.84
C LEU A 141 14.95 -29.26 -2.59
N HIS A 142 13.78 -29.73 -2.16
CA HIS A 142 13.04 -30.78 -2.88
C HIS A 142 12.49 -30.31 -4.23
N TRP A 143 12.30 -29.00 -4.40
CA TRP A 143 11.89 -28.42 -5.68
C TRP A 143 13.08 -28.08 -6.58
N ASP A 144 14.32 -28.13 -6.09
CA ASP A 144 15.49 -27.80 -6.90
C ASP A 144 15.64 -28.79 -8.07
N GLY A 145 15.80 -28.23 -9.28
CA GLY A 145 15.86 -28.98 -10.52
C GLY A 145 14.51 -29.50 -11.04
N LEU A 146 13.38 -29.20 -10.37
CA LEU A 146 12.05 -29.57 -10.85
C LEU A 146 11.74 -28.86 -12.18
N ILE A 147 11.47 -29.63 -13.24
CA ILE A 147 11.16 -29.10 -14.58
C ILE A 147 9.69 -29.34 -14.92
N LEU A 148 8.90 -28.29 -14.95
CA LEU A 148 7.50 -28.32 -15.37
C LEU A 148 7.29 -27.50 -16.63
N ARG A 149 6.19 -27.72 -17.35
CA ARG A 149 5.81 -26.78 -18.42
C ARG A 149 5.41 -25.43 -17.81
N HIS A 150 5.58 -24.36 -18.57
CA HIS A 150 5.27 -22.99 -18.14
C HIS A 150 3.79 -22.77 -17.77
N ASP A 151 2.89 -23.61 -18.28
CA ASP A 151 1.44 -23.56 -18.08
C ASP A 151 0.95 -24.47 -16.93
N ASP A 152 1.87 -25.18 -16.26
CA ASP A 152 1.53 -26.00 -15.11
C ASP A 152 0.98 -25.14 -13.95
N PRO A 153 -0.18 -25.49 -13.35
CA PRO A 153 -0.80 -24.70 -12.30
C PRO A 153 0.04 -24.60 -11.02
N TRP A 154 1.03 -25.49 -10.81
CA TRP A 154 1.94 -25.42 -9.66
C TRP A 154 2.68 -24.08 -9.58
N TRP A 155 3.02 -23.48 -10.72
CA TRP A 155 3.68 -22.18 -10.79
C TRP A 155 2.87 -21.03 -10.21
N GLN A 156 1.55 -21.13 -10.16
CA GLN A 156 0.69 -20.04 -9.67
C GLN A 156 1.02 -19.62 -8.24
N THR A 157 1.50 -20.56 -7.42
CA THR A 157 1.87 -20.30 -6.03
C THR A 157 3.36 -20.49 -5.76
N HIS A 158 4.08 -21.30 -6.54
CA HIS A 158 5.46 -21.68 -6.24
C HIS A 158 6.52 -20.95 -7.08
N PHE A 159 6.14 -19.99 -7.93
CA PHE A 159 7.11 -19.16 -8.65
C PHE A 159 7.83 -18.22 -7.66
N PRO A 160 9.17 -18.27 -7.53
CA PRO A 160 9.92 -17.48 -6.55
C PRO A 160 9.67 -15.97 -6.66
N ILE A 161 9.81 -15.20 -5.57
CA ILE A 161 10.29 -15.64 -4.24
C ILE A 161 9.18 -16.25 -3.39
N ASN A 162 9.44 -17.41 -2.79
CA ASN A 162 8.43 -18.16 -2.04
C ASN A 162 8.46 -17.87 -0.53
N ALA A 163 9.41 -17.06 -0.06
CA ALA A 163 9.58 -16.84 1.37
C ALA A 163 10.52 -15.68 1.70
N TRP A 164 10.51 -15.22 2.96
CA TRP A 164 11.52 -14.30 3.47
C TRP A 164 12.93 -14.92 3.34
N GLY A 165 13.85 -14.18 2.73
CA GLY A 165 15.21 -14.63 2.49
C GLY A 165 15.37 -15.66 1.36
N CYS A 166 14.29 -16.02 0.65
CA CYS A 166 14.35 -16.91 -0.50
C CYS A 166 15.24 -16.31 -1.61
N GLN A 167 16.08 -17.14 -2.20
CA GLN A 167 16.98 -16.76 -3.29
C GLN A 167 16.81 -17.63 -4.54
N CYS A 168 15.76 -18.44 -4.57
CA CYS A 168 15.43 -19.30 -5.70
C CYS A 168 15.05 -18.49 -6.94
N THR A 169 15.18 -19.10 -8.11
CA THR A 169 14.83 -18.51 -9.41
C THR A 169 14.19 -19.55 -10.31
N VAL A 170 13.80 -19.13 -11.52
CA VAL A 170 13.26 -20.02 -12.56
C VAL A 170 14.03 -19.81 -13.85
N ILE A 171 14.39 -20.92 -14.51
CA ILE A 171 15.10 -20.91 -15.78
C ILE A 171 14.25 -21.56 -16.87
N GLY A 172 14.06 -20.85 -17.99
CA GLY A 172 13.43 -21.41 -19.18
C GLY A 172 14.40 -22.31 -19.93
N ARG A 173 13.92 -23.49 -20.32
CA ARG A 173 14.63 -24.53 -21.06
C ARG A 173 13.90 -24.83 -22.36
N SER A 174 14.66 -24.91 -23.44
CA SER A 174 14.16 -25.32 -24.75
C SER A 174 14.02 -26.83 -24.84
N GLN A 175 13.25 -27.32 -25.81
CA GLN A 175 13.21 -28.75 -26.12
C GLN A 175 14.61 -29.31 -26.42
N GLU A 176 15.44 -28.57 -27.17
CA GLU A 176 16.81 -28.99 -27.48
C GLU A 176 17.68 -29.18 -26.22
N TYR A 177 17.51 -28.30 -25.21
CA TYR A 177 18.19 -28.46 -23.93
C TYR A 177 17.74 -29.75 -23.22
N MET A 178 16.44 -30.03 -23.23
CA MET A 178 15.89 -31.25 -22.64
C MET A 178 16.47 -32.49 -23.32
N ASP A 179 16.43 -32.54 -24.65
CA ASP A 179 16.89 -33.68 -25.45
C ASP A 179 18.40 -33.92 -25.27
N ARG A 180 19.21 -32.85 -25.33
CA ARG A 180 20.67 -32.93 -25.19
C ARG A 180 21.11 -33.48 -23.84
N ASN A 181 20.37 -33.15 -22.77
CA ASN A 181 20.68 -33.58 -21.42
C ASN A 181 19.90 -34.84 -21.00
N GLY A 182 19.10 -35.43 -21.90
CA GLY A 182 18.26 -36.60 -21.59
C GLY A 182 17.20 -36.33 -20.53
N LEU A 183 16.78 -35.07 -20.37
CA LEU A 183 15.78 -34.64 -19.39
C LEU A 183 14.36 -34.82 -19.94
N LYS A 184 13.40 -34.96 -19.03
CA LYS A 184 11.97 -35.02 -19.34
C LYS A 184 11.23 -34.04 -18.44
N VAL A 185 10.02 -33.69 -18.83
CA VAL A 185 9.11 -32.92 -17.97
C VAL A 185 8.73 -33.78 -16.78
N ASP A 186 8.84 -33.21 -15.58
CA ASP A 186 8.45 -33.85 -14.35
C ASP A 186 6.94 -33.80 -14.13
N LYS A 187 6.48 -34.56 -13.15
CA LYS A 187 5.12 -34.44 -12.63
C LYS A 187 5.13 -33.46 -11.46
N ALA A 188 4.25 -32.45 -11.50
CA ALA A 188 4.11 -31.49 -10.40
C ALA A 188 3.84 -32.22 -9.07
N PRO A 189 4.53 -31.83 -7.97
CA PRO A 189 4.22 -32.32 -6.63
C PRO A 189 2.79 -31.97 -6.22
N ASN A 190 2.20 -32.80 -5.36
CA ASN A 190 0.92 -32.45 -4.73
C ASN A 190 1.10 -31.22 -3.83
N ILE A 191 0.17 -30.27 -3.91
CA ILE A 191 0.19 -29.07 -3.08
C ILE A 191 -0.50 -29.38 -1.74
N GLU A 192 0.30 -29.46 -0.68
CA GLU A 192 -0.20 -29.51 0.69
C GLU A 192 -0.48 -28.08 1.18
N TRP A 193 -1.72 -27.81 1.61
CA TRP A 193 -2.13 -26.51 2.13
C TRP A 193 -2.12 -26.49 3.66
N GLU A 194 -1.73 -25.36 4.24
CA GLU A 194 -1.80 -25.12 5.68
C GLU A 194 -2.45 -23.77 5.98
N GLU A 195 -3.18 -23.72 7.09
CA GLU A 195 -3.77 -22.49 7.61
C GLU A 195 -2.77 -21.76 8.52
N ARG A 196 -2.62 -20.45 8.30
CA ARG A 196 -1.75 -19.58 9.10
C ARG A 196 -2.53 -18.36 9.56
N LEU A 197 -2.50 -18.10 10.87
CA LEU A 197 -2.94 -16.82 11.41
C LEU A 197 -1.85 -15.78 11.17
N ILE A 198 -2.18 -14.75 10.39
CA ILE A 198 -1.31 -13.59 10.15
C ILE A 198 -1.90 -12.35 10.81
N GLY A 199 -1.06 -11.34 11.06
CA GLY A 199 -1.53 -10.05 11.57
C GLY A 199 -2.03 -10.10 13.01
N ALA A 200 -1.76 -11.18 13.76
CA ALA A 200 -2.25 -11.38 15.13
C ALA A 200 -1.92 -10.25 16.12
N ARG A 201 -0.85 -9.48 15.86
CA ARG A 201 -0.43 -8.31 16.66
C ARG A 201 -0.76 -6.97 16.01
N GLY A 202 -1.49 -7.00 14.89
CA GLY A 202 -1.83 -5.82 14.10
C GLY A 202 -3.32 -5.55 14.10
N LEU A 203 -3.71 -4.59 13.26
CA LEU A 203 -5.09 -4.11 13.15
C LEU A 203 -5.95 -4.92 12.16
N ASN A 204 -5.43 -6.03 11.63
CA ASN A 204 -6.13 -6.88 10.68
C ASN A 204 -5.68 -8.36 10.80
N PRO A 205 -5.99 -9.03 11.93
CA PRO A 205 -5.72 -10.45 12.10
C PRO A 205 -6.64 -11.29 11.21
N ARG A 206 -6.08 -12.25 10.47
CA ARG A 206 -6.86 -13.16 9.62
C ARG A 206 -6.15 -14.48 9.39
N ILE A 207 -6.93 -15.52 9.12
CA ILE A 207 -6.42 -16.83 8.69
C ILE A 207 -6.25 -16.78 7.17
N VAL A 208 -5.10 -17.24 6.70
CA VAL A 208 -4.81 -17.41 5.27
C VAL A 208 -4.41 -18.86 5.02
N GLN A 209 -4.73 -19.36 3.83
CA GLN A 209 -4.26 -20.67 3.37
C GLN A 209 -3.05 -20.48 2.46
N VAL A 210 -1.97 -21.18 2.77
CA VAL A 210 -0.71 -21.11 2.04
C VAL A 210 -0.20 -22.52 1.75
N PRO A 211 0.47 -22.77 0.62
CA PRO A 211 1.17 -24.02 0.40
C PRO A 211 2.28 -24.20 1.42
N LYS A 212 2.45 -25.43 1.90
CA LYS A 212 3.56 -25.79 2.79
C LYS A 212 4.90 -25.48 2.12
N GLY A 213 5.80 -24.86 2.89
CA GLY A 213 7.09 -24.38 2.40
C GLY A 213 7.06 -22.97 1.78
N ILE A 214 5.90 -22.33 1.70
CA ILE A 214 5.74 -20.95 1.23
C ILE A 214 5.33 -20.07 2.42
N ASP A 215 6.05 -18.97 2.65
CA ASP A 215 5.65 -18.04 3.70
C ASP A 215 4.42 -17.24 3.24
N PRO A 216 3.47 -16.88 4.13
CA PRO A 216 2.30 -16.11 3.72
C PRO A 216 2.63 -14.77 3.08
N GLY A 217 1.92 -14.45 1.99
CA GLY A 217 2.10 -13.28 1.14
C GLY A 217 2.98 -13.55 -0.07
N PHE A 218 3.66 -14.70 -0.14
CA PHE A 218 4.54 -15.09 -1.24
C PHE A 218 3.93 -16.15 -2.17
N GLU A 219 2.73 -16.64 -1.88
CA GLU A 219 1.98 -17.61 -2.69
C GLU A 219 1.34 -16.97 -3.95
N HIS A 220 2.19 -16.33 -4.75
CA HIS A 220 1.83 -15.71 -6.02
C HIS A 220 3.04 -15.59 -6.92
N ILE A 221 2.80 -15.39 -8.21
CA ILE A 221 3.84 -15.06 -9.17
C ILE A 221 4.09 -13.54 -9.14
N PRO A 222 5.28 -13.05 -8.73
CA PRO A 222 5.60 -11.64 -8.84
C PRO A 222 5.49 -11.17 -10.29
N GLY A 223 4.79 -10.06 -10.53
CA GLY A 223 4.60 -9.47 -11.84
C GLY A 223 3.44 -10.02 -12.66
N ALA A 224 2.79 -11.13 -12.25
CA ALA A 224 1.69 -11.70 -13.02
C ALA A 224 0.47 -10.79 -13.09
N SER A 225 0.25 -9.93 -12.09
CA SER A 225 -0.90 -9.03 -12.04
C SER A 225 -0.65 -7.68 -12.72
N ARG A 226 0.45 -7.56 -13.48
CA ARG A 226 0.87 -6.36 -14.21
C ARG A 226 -0.24 -5.74 -15.06
N LEU A 227 -0.91 -6.53 -15.90
CA LEU A 227 -1.89 -6.01 -16.85
C LEU A 227 -3.17 -5.51 -16.17
N ASN A 228 -3.55 -6.13 -15.05
CA ASN A 228 -4.72 -5.73 -14.27
C ASN A 228 -4.59 -4.29 -13.73
N SER A 229 -3.37 -3.79 -13.46
CA SER A 229 -3.17 -2.36 -13.10
C SER A 229 -3.35 -1.38 -14.25
N GLN A 230 -3.24 -1.86 -15.49
CA GLN A 230 -3.41 -1.03 -16.69
C GLN A 230 -4.85 -1.06 -17.20
N THR A 231 -5.69 -1.94 -16.66
CA THR A 231 -7.12 -1.97 -16.97
C THR A 231 -7.75 -0.67 -16.46
N LEU A 232 -8.20 0.15 -17.41
CA LEU A 232 -8.89 1.39 -17.09
C LEU A 232 -10.25 1.08 -16.45
N PRO A 233 -10.73 1.92 -15.50
CA PRO A 233 -12.08 1.80 -14.96
C PRO A 233 -13.15 1.81 -16.05
N PRO A 234 -14.25 1.05 -15.89
CA PRO A 234 -15.46 1.32 -16.68
C PRO A 234 -15.98 2.73 -16.39
N LEU A 235 -16.62 3.40 -17.35
CA LEU A 235 -17.23 4.72 -17.13
C LEU A 235 -18.56 4.62 -16.36
N ASP A 236 -18.90 5.65 -15.60
CA ASP A 236 -20.20 5.88 -14.98
C ASP A 236 -21.15 6.56 -15.97
N ASP A 237 -22.40 6.74 -15.56
CA ASP A 237 -23.46 7.28 -16.42
C ASP A 237 -23.23 8.76 -16.79
N GLY A 238 -22.29 9.44 -16.11
CA GLY A 238 -21.81 10.79 -16.42
C GLY A 238 -20.56 10.82 -17.31
N GLY A 239 -20.12 9.68 -17.84
CA GLY A 239 -18.92 9.55 -18.66
C GLY A 239 -17.60 9.72 -17.89
N GLN A 240 -17.65 9.70 -16.55
CA GLN A 240 -16.46 9.71 -15.71
C GLN A 240 -16.05 8.28 -15.39
N PRO A 241 -14.78 7.94 -15.23
CA PRO A 241 -14.42 6.57 -14.89
C PRO A 241 -14.97 6.24 -13.48
N ARG A 242 -15.70 5.13 -13.35
CA ARG A 242 -16.27 4.66 -12.08
C ARG A 242 -15.17 4.58 -11.03
N ARG A 243 -15.52 4.89 -9.78
CA ARG A 243 -14.66 4.59 -8.62
C ARG A 243 -14.52 3.07 -8.53
N VAL A 244 -13.51 2.51 -9.18
CA VAL A 244 -13.17 1.10 -9.03
C VAL A 244 -12.52 0.90 -7.67
N ALA A 245 -12.75 -0.27 -7.09
CA ALA A 245 -11.95 -0.79 -6.01
C ALA A 245 -10.48 -0.81 -6.44
N PHE A 246 -9.68 0.11 -5.92
CA PHE A 246 -8.23 0.07 -6.08
C PHE A 246 -7.59 -0.59 -4.88
N TYR A 247 -6.51 -1.29 -5.16
CA TYR A 247 -5.75 -2.05 -4.20
C TYR A 247 -5.06 -1.16 -3.12
N PRO A 248 -4.97 -1.60 -1.85
CA PRO A 248 -5.73 -2.70 -1.25
C PRO A 248 -7.19 -2.30 -1.08
N HIS A 249 -8.08 -3.16 -1.54
CA HIS A 249 -9.53 -3.00 -1.35
C HIS A 249 -10.01 -4.03 -0.34
N ARG A 250 -9.72 -3.76 0.93
CA ARG A 250 -10.17 -4.57 2.05
C ARG A 250 -11.33 -3.86 2.71
N SER A 251 -12.48 -4.52 2.79
CA SER A 251 -13.70 -4.03 3.46
C SER A 251 -14.04 -4.85 4.71
N ASP A 252 -13.37 -5.99 4.90
CA ASP A 252 -13.53 -6.94 5.98
C ASP A 252 -12.65 -6.56 7.18
N THR A 253 -13.04 -5.49 7.88
CA THR A 253 -12.35 -5.11 9.12
C THR A 253 -13.05 -5.75 10.32
N PRO A 254 -12.48 -6.77 10.97
CA PRO A 254 -13.14 -7.47 12.07
C PRO A 254 -13.22 -6.63 13.35
N ILE A 255 -12.49 -5.51 13.39
CA ILE A 255 -12.46 -4.61 14.54
C ILE A 255 -13.66 -3.65 14.43
N PRO A 256 -14.53 -3.54 15.45
CA PRO A 256 -15.60 -2.54 15.45
C PRO A 256 -15.03 -1.12 15.60
N MET A 257 -15.74 -0.11 15.07
CA MET A 257 -15.37 1.29 15.29
C MET A 257 -15.34 1.62 16.79
N PRO A 258 -14.44 2.52 17.24
CA PRO A 258 -14.48 3.06 18.59
C PRO A 258 -15.83 3.70 18.94
N SER A 259 -16.13 3.78 20.23
CA SER A 259 -17.37 4.38 20.73
C SER A 259 -17.48 5.87 20.37
N PRO A 260 -18.65 6.36 19.92
CA PRO A 260 -18.81 7.78 19.60
C PRO A 260 -18.46 8.71 20.77
N ARG A 261 -17.75 9.81 20.49
CA ARG A 261 -17.44 10.84 21.50
C ARG A 261 -18.53 11.90 21.59
N LYS A 262 -18.93 12.27 22.80
CA LYS A 262 -19.87 13.36 23.01
C LYS A 262 -19.24 14.72 22.67
N VAL A 263 -19.96 15.52 21.89
CA VAL A 263 -19.56 16.86 21.50
C VAL A 263 -20.72 17.84 21.70
N SER A 264 -20.39 19.05 22.18
CA SER A 264 -21.39 20.09 22.41
C SER A 264 -21.93 20.64 21.08
N ALA A 265 -23.24 20.88 20.99
CA ALA A 265 -23.85 21.63 19.89
C ALA A 265 -23.24 23.03 19.67
N GLY A 266 -22.57 23.62 20.67
CA GLY A 266 -21.85 24.89 20.53
C GLY A 266 -20.66 24.84 19.55
N LEU A 267 -20.24 23.66 19.10
CA LEU A 267 -19.25 23.49 18.05
C LEU A 267 -19.82 23.68 16.64
N LEU A 268 -21.15 23.68 16.48
CA LEU A 268 -21.79 23.99 15.21
C LEU A 268 -21.62 25.47 14.88
N LEU A 269 -21.18 25.73 13.65
CA LEU A 269 -21.06 27.09 13.14
C LEU A 269 -22.44 27.57 12.67
N PRO A 270 -22.78 28.86 12.86
CA PRO A 270 -24.06 29.40 12.41
C PRO A 270 -24.21 29.31 10.89
N GLU A 271 -25.44 29.08 10.42
CA GLU A 271 -25.78 29.08 8.99
C GLU A 271 -25.75 30.48 8.37
N GLY A 272 -25.72 30.55 7.04
CA GLY A 272 -25.87 31.79 6.28
C GLY A 272 -24.69 32.76 6.34
N LYS A 273 -23.51 32.33 6.82
CA LYS A 273 -22.30 33.17 6.83
C LYS A 273 -21.54 33.12 5.50
N GLU A 274 -20.62 34.06 5.33
CA GLU A 274 -19.69 34.08 4.20
C GLU A 274 -18.62 32.99 4.35
N ASP A 275 -18.05 32.56 3.23
CA ASP A 275 -17.11 31.44 3.22
C ASP A 275 -15.85 31.71 4.05
N GLY A 276 -15.36 32.96 4.05
CA GLY A 276 -14.21 33.37 4.86
C GLY A 276 -14.43 33.17 6.37
N PHE A 277 -15.66 33.30 6.87
CA PHE A 277 -15.98 33.05 8.28
C PHE A 277 -15.73 31.58 8.64
N TYR A 278 -16.27 30.66 7.83
CA TYR A 278 -16.16 29.23 8.03
C TYR A 278 -14.72 28.72 7.83
N ILE A 279 -14.03 29.23 6.80
CA ILE A 279 -12.63 28.91 6.54
C ILE A 279 -11.77 29.32 7.73
N ASN A 280 -11.91 30.54 8.24
CA ASN A 280 -11.17 31.00 9.42
C ASN A 280 -11.50 30.18 10.67
N ALA A 281 -12.76 29.77 10.85
CA ALA A 281 -13.16 28.89 11.94
C ALA A 281 -12.44 27.52 11.89
N PHE A 282 -12.22 26.97 10.69
CA PHE A 282 -11.44 25.74 10.54
C PHE A 282 -9.93 25.98 10.73
N LEU A 283 -9.36 27.00 10.07
CA LEU A 283 -7.92 27.26 10.10
C LEU A 283 -7.41 27.58 11.51
N SER A 284 -8.20 28.31 12.29
CA SER A 284 -7.86 28.64 13.68
C SER A 284 -7.73 27.42 14.59
N GLU A 285 -8.40 26.30 14.30
CA GLU A 285 -8.22 25.03 15.04
C GLU A 285 -6.81 24.46 14.95
N PHE A 286 -6.06 24.87 13.93
CA PHE A 286 -4.68 24.47 13.65
C PHE A 286 -3.68 25.62 13.82
N GLY A 287 -4.12 26.79 14.31
CA GLY A 287 -3.30 28.00 14.39
C GLY A 287 -2.91 28.59 13.02
N ALA A 288 -3.65 28.26 11.96
CA ALA A 288 -3.49 28.81 10.62
C ALA A 288 -4.42 30.03 10.40
N THR A 289 -4.08 30.86 9.42
CA THR A 289 -4.97 31.88 8.84
C THR A 289 -4.95 31.78 7.32
N ALA A 290 -5.79 32.53 6.62
CA ALA A 290 -5.81 32.55 5.15
C ALA A 290 -4.45 32.99 4.56
N GLU A 291 -3.76 33.92 5.22
CA GLU A 291 -2.46 34.46 4.80
C GLU A 291 -1.28 33.64 5.34
N LYS A 292 -1.51 32.86 6.41
CA LYS A 292 -0.46 32.11 7.11
C LYS A 292 -0.88 30.64 7.27
N PRO A 293 -0.51 29.78 6.30
CA PRO A 293 -0.65 28.34 6.44
C PRO A 293 0.09 27.79 7.67
N ALA A 294 -0.40 26.68 8.21
CA ALA A 294 0.26 25.94 9.29
C ALA A 294 0.58 24.51 8.87
N ILE A 295 1.64 23.94 9.45
CA ILE A 295 1.92 22.51 9.35
C ILE A 295 1.35 21.85 10.60
N PHE A 296 0.36 20.98 10.41
CA PHE A 296 -0.22 20.15 11.45
C PHE A 296 0.38 18.74 11.37
N LYS A 297 0.77 18.15 12.50
CA LYS A 297 1.19 16.75 12.56
C LYS A 297 0.06 15.91 13.12
N ASP A 298 -0.36 14.88 12.39
CA ASP A 298 -1.39 13.96 12.87
C ASP A 298 -0.89 13.03 13.99
N VAL A 299 -1.76 12.15 14.50
CA VAL A 299 -1.44 11.21 15.58
C VAL A 299 -0.34 10.20 15.23
N LEU A 300 -0.04 9.99 13.94
CA LEU A 300 1.08 9.15 13.46
C LEU A 300 2.30 10.01 13.04
N GLY A 301 2.22 11.33 13.21
CA GLY A 301 3.25 12.30 12.86
C GLY A 301 3.33 12.66 11.37
N GLU A 302 2.34 12.28 10.55
CA GLU A 302 2.24 12.73 9.15
C GLU A 302 2.02 14.25 9.13
N SER A 303 2.85 14.95 8.35
CA SER A 303 2.75 16.40 8.19
C SER A 303 1.67 16.75 7.17
N LEU A 304 0.66 17.50 7.59
CA LEU A 304 -0.39 18.06 6.75
C LEU A 304 -0.24 19.58 6.69
N VAL A 305 -0.26 20.14 5.49
CA VAL A 305 -0.32 21.59 5.30
C VAL A 305 -1.79 22.03 5.37
N ILE A 306 -2.09 22.91 6.31
CA ILE A 306 -3.42 23.47 6.54
C ILE A 306 -3.46 24.91 6.03
N SER A 307 -4.26 25.16 4.99
CA SER A 307 -4.45 26.48 4.37
C SER A 307 -5.85 26.65 3.79
N ASP A 308 -6.18 27.87 3.37
CA ASP A 308 -7.43 28.22 2.67
C ASP A 308 -7.61 27.47 1.34
N ALA A 309 -6.50 27.10 0.68
CA ALA A 309 -6.45 26.28 -0.53
C ALA A 309 -7.13 24.92 -0.36
N LEU A 310 -7.37 24.51 0.89
CA LEU A 310 -8.23 23.39 1.16
C LEU A 310 -9.65 23.67 0.58
N PHE A 311 -10.26 24.81 0.89
CA PHE A 311 -11.67 25.04 0.59
C PHE A 311 -11.96 25.53 -0.84
N THR A 312 -10.92 25.71 -1.66
CA THR A 312 -11.03 26.21 -3.02
C THR A 312 -10.83 25.10 -4.06
N SER A 313 -11.58 25.16 -5.16
CA SER A 313 -11.34 24.32 -6.34
C SER A 313 -10.15 24.87 -7.14
N ARG A 314 -9.65 24.06 -8.07
CA ARG A 314 -8.65 24.52 -9.04
C ARG A 314 -9.16 25.65 -9.95
N SER A 315 -10.48 25.79 -10.11
CA SER A 315 -11.13 26.90 -10.81
C SER A 315 -11.44 28.10 -9.91
N GLY A 316 -11.02 28.07 -8.64
CA GLY A 316 -11.25 29.15 -7.66
C GLY A 316 -12.63 29.15 -7.02
N HIS A 317 -13.51 28.20 -7.36
CA HIS A 317 -14.82 28.09 -6.73
C HIS A 317 -14.72 27.46 -5.34
N SER A 318 -15.44 28.03 -4.38
CA SER A 318 -15.56 27.45 -3.06
C SER A 318 -16.25 26.09 -3.11
N LYS A 319 -15.63 25.11 -2.46
CA LYS A 319 -16.22 23.79 -2.22
C LYS A 319 -16.90 23.71 -0.86
N LEU A 320 -16.85 24.78 -0.07
CA LEU A 320 -17.18 24.78 1.35
C LEU A 320 -18.61 24.29 1.61
N LYS A 321 -19.59 24.90 0.93
CA LYS A 321 -21.03 24.71 1.17
C LYS A 321 -21.66 23.47 0.54
N LYS A 322 -20.84 22.59 -0.04
CA LYS A 322 -21.32 21.38 -0.69
C LYS A 322 -21.96 20.45 0.35
N ARG A 323 -23.26 20.16 0.21
CA ARG A 323 -24.04 19.29 1.10
C ARG A 323 -24.20 19.83 2.54
N GLY A 324 -24.15 21.15 2.74
CA GLY A 324 -24.38 21.76 4.07
C GLY A 324 -23.28 21.48 5.10
N ARG A 325 -22.07 21.09 4.66
CA ARG A 325 -20.98 20.70 5.55
C ARG A 325 -20.28 21.86 6.27
N GLU A 326 -20.54 23.10 5.85
CA GLU A 326 -19.91 24.32 6.35
C GLU A 326 -20.14 24.54 7.85
N VAL A 327 -21.30 24.11 8.39
CA VAL A 327 -21.61 24.23 9.81
C VAL A 327 -20.79 23.28 10.69
N TYR A 328 -20.20 22.25 10.09
CA TYR A 328 -19.52 21.15 10.79
C TYR A 328 -18.00 21.20 10.70
N LEU A 329 -17.41 22.28 10.21
CA LEU A 329 -15.97 22.35 9.96
C LEU A 329 -15.13 22.18 11.24
N LYS A 330 -15.60 22.67 12.40
CA LYS A 330 -14.92 22.43 13.67
C LYS A 330 -14.88 20.94 14.03
N ILE A 331 -15.96 20.21 13.76
CA ILE A 331 -16.03 18.76 13.97
C ILE A 331 -15.10 18.03 12.98
N LEU A 332 -15.02 18.49 11.72
CA LEU A 332 -14.03 17.95 10.76
C LEU A 332 -12.59 18.21 11.21
N ALA A 333 -12.30 19.38 11.79
CA ALA A 333 -10.99 19.65 12.38
C ALA A 333 -10.68 18.71 13.55
N MET A 334 -11.68 18.37 14.37
CA MET A 334 -11.52 17.36 15.44
C MET A 334 -11.20 15.97 14.89
N ALA A 335 -11.80 15.57 13.76
CA ALA A 335 -11.48 14.30 13.11
C ALA A 335 -10.04 14.22 12.62
N LEU A 336 -9.44 15.35 12.20
CA LEU A 336 -8.01 15.43 11.89
C LEU A 336 -7.12 15.44 13.14
N LYS A 337 -7.50 16.20 14.16
CA LYS A 337 -6.71 16.37 15.40
C LYS A 337 -6.71 15.11 16.27
N SER A 338 -7.83 14.40 16.28
CA SER A 338 -8.09 13.25 17.13
C SER A 338 -8.99 12.27 16.37
N PRO A 339 -8.49 11.58 15.34
CA PRO A 339 -9.28 10.57 14.63
C PRO A 339 -9.58 9.38 15.54
N ASP A 340 -10.65 8.65 15.21
CA ASP A 340 -10.92 7.32 15.75
C ASP A 340 -10.20 6.26 14.91
N GLU A 341 -10.14 6.44 13.58
CA GLU A 341 -9.39 5.58 12.68
C GLU A 341 -8.66 6.41 11.61
N ILE A 342 -7.50 5.93 11.17
CA ILE A 342 -6.83 6.43 9.96
C ILE A 342 -6.69 5.28 8.97
N TRP A 343 -7.16 5.50 7.75
CA TRP A 343 -7.10 4.55 6.65
C TRP A 343 -6.24 5.08 5.50
N THR A 344 -5.63 4.18 4.74
CA THR A 344 -5.03 4.51 3.44
C THR A 344 -5.52 3.57 2.35
N ARG A 345 -5.82 4.13 1.18
CA ARG A 345 -6.21 3.38 -0.01
C ARG A 345 -5.66 4.05 -1.26
N ALA A 346 -5.36 3.26 -2.29
CA ALA A 346 -5.11 3.83 -3.60
C ALA A 346 -6.44 4.32 -4.21
N GLU A 347 -6.37 5.38 -5.00
CA GLU A 347 -7.44 5.88 -5.83
C GLU A 347 -6.86 6.34 -7.17
N TYR A 348 -7.57 6.08 -8.26
CA TYR A 348 -7.13 6.60 -9.54
C TYR A 348 -7.52 8.06 -9.69
N HIS A 349 -6.50 8.92 -9.81
CA HIS A 349 -6.69 10.32 -10.05
C HIS A 349 -6.91 10.60 -11.54
N HIS A 350 -8.17 10.70 -11.96
CA HIS A 350 -8.56 10.73 -13.37
C HIS A 350 -7.91 11.85 -14.20
N TYR A 351 -7.70 13.04 -13.62
CA TYR A 351 -7.05 14.14 -14.32
C TYR A 351 -5.55 13.90 -14.55
N LEU A 352 -4.86 13.30 -13.57
CA LEU A 352 -3.42 13.02 -13.67
C LEU A 352 -3.15 11.68 -14.37
N LYS A 353 -4.19 10.86 -14.59
CA LYS A 353 -4.13 9.50 -15.14
C LYS A 353 -3.15 8.60 -14.38
N LEU A 354 -3.13 8.74 -13.06
CA LEU A 354 -2.20 8.06 -12.17
C LEU A 354 -2.94 7.57 -10.91
N LEU A 355 -2.51 6.45 -10.36
CA LEU A 355 -2.94 6.01 -9.03
C LEU A 355 -2.24 6.86 -7.96
N THR A 356 -3.01 7.43 -7.04
CA THR A 356 -2.53 8.17 -5.88
C THR A 356 -2.99 7.48 -4.61
N VAL A 357 -2.22 7.61 -3.52
CA VAL A 357 -2.65 7.11 -2.21
C VAL A 357 -3.33 8.24 -1.47
N ARG A 358 -4.55 7.98 -0.99
CA ARG A 358 -5.28 8.87 -0.09
C ARG A 358 -5.28 8.32 1.32
N ARG A 359 -5.15 9.24 2.27
CA ARG A 359 -5.26 9.01 3.71
C ARG A 359 -6.60 9.55 4.18
N ARG A 360 -7.35 8.75 4.90
CA ARG A 360 -8.69 9.05 5.39
C ARG A 360 -8.68 9.06 6.91
N TYR A 361 -9.18 10.13 7.49
CA TYR A 361 -9.42 10.27 8.92
C TYR A 361 -10.90 10.08 9.18
N ILE A 362 -11.25 9.22 10.13
CA ILE A 362 -12.63 8.92 10.50
C ILE A 362 -12.79 9.20 11.99
N ALA A 363 -13.85 9.91 12.38
CA ALA A 363 -14.24 10.07 13.76
C ALA A 363 -15.77 10.05 13.93
N ARG A 364 -16.24 9.37 14.98
CA ARG A 364 -17.64 9.29 15.38
C ARG A 364 -17.89 10.19 16.58
N PHE A 365 -18.97 10.94 16.48
CA PHE A 365 -19.41 11.84 17.52
C PHE A 365 -20.89 11.66 17.83
N GLU A 366 -21.27 12.02 19.04
CA GLU A 366 -22.66 12.23 19.46
C GLU A 366 -22.84 13.71 19.75
N LEU A 367 -23.65 14.38 18.93
CA LEU A 367 -23.99 15.77 19.14
C LEU A 367 -25.10 15.87 20.17
N ASP A 368 -24.84 16.55 21.29
CA ASP A 368 -25.84 16.87 22.30
C ASP A 368 -26.64 18.10 21.86
N SER A 369 -27.79 17.87 21.22
CA SER A 369 -28.71 18.91 20.74
C SER A 369 -30.08 18.72 21.40
N ASP A 370 -30.48 19.66 22.26
CA ASP A 370 -31.82 19.73 22.88
C ASP A 370 -32.30 18.40 23.49
N GLY A 371 -31.41 17.65 24.16
CA GLY A 371 -31.74 16.39 24.83
C GLY A 371 -31.81 15.15 23.93
N HIS A 372 -31.48 15.28 22.64
CA HIS A 372 -31.35 14.18 21.70
C HIS A 372 -29.89 14.03 21.24
N ASN A 373 -29.32 12.84 21.43
CA ASN A 373 -27.99 12.52 20.89
C ASN A 373 -28.11 12.21 19.40
N VAL A 374 -27.55 13.07 18.55
CA VAL A 374 -27.49 12.82 17.10
C VAL A 374 -26.14 12.22 16.75
N PRO A 375 -26.08 10.97 16.27
CA PRO A 375 -24.83 10.37 15.85
C PRO A 375 -24.32 11.07 14.58
N ALA A 376 -23.02 11.34 14.56
CA ALA A 376 -22.33 12.06 13.49
C ALA A 376 -21.04 11.33 13.10
N LEU A 377 -20.76 11.30 11.80
CA LEU A 377 -19.55 10.73 11.24
C LEU A 377 -18.80 11.81 10.47
N ALA A 378 -17.59 12.09 10.88
CA ALA A 378 -16.67 13.01 10.21
C ALA A 378 -15.62 12.20 9.45
N VAL A 379 -15.56 12.39 8.13
CA VAL A 379 -14.60 11.75 7.24
C VAL A 379 -13.78 12.84 6.56
N PHE A 380 -12.46 12.73 6.61
CA PHE A 380 -11.56 13.67 5.93
C PHE A 380 -10.54 12.89 5.10
N ASP A 381 -10.59 13.01 3.79
CA ASP A 381 -9.62 12.40 2.87
C ASP A 381 -8.56 13.42 2.46
N VAL A 382 -7.29 13.05 2.45
CA VAL A 382 -6.18 13.89 1.99
C VAL A 382 -5.16 13.06 1.19
N GLY A 383 -4.65 13.64 0.11
CA GLY A 383 -3.64 13.05 -0.75
C GLY A 383 -2.82 14.13 -1.47
N ARG A 384 -1.88 13.71 -2.33
CA ARG A 384 -1.05 14.63 -3.14
C ARG A 384 -1.88 15.51 -4.09
N ASP A 385 -3.06 15.04 -4.45
CA ASP A 385 -4.01 15.67 -5.36
C ASP A 385 -5.03 16.59 -4.66
N GLY A 386 -4.93 16.75 -3.34
CA GLY A 386 -5.81 17.60 -2.53
C GLY A 386 -6.54 16.79 -1.47
N TRP A 387 -7.69 17.28 -1.03
CA TRP A 387 -8.47 16.68 0.06
C TRP A 387 -9.97 16.73 -0.24
N GLU A 388 -10.73 15.94 0.49
CA GLU A 388 -12.18 15.89 0.45
C GLU A 388 -12.74 15.58 1.86
N GLY A 389 -13.44 16.54 2.48
CA GLY A 389 -14.12 16.31 3.76
C GLY A 389 -15.61 15.99 3.57
N THR A 390 -16.12 14.97 4.23
CA THR A 390 -17.56 14.68 4.27
C THR A 390 -17.98 14.49 5.72
N THR A 391 -18.92 15.31 6.19
CA THR A 391 -19.62 15.08 7.45
C THR A 391 -21.03 14.60 7.14
N ILE A 392 -21.43 13.48 7.74
CA ILE A 392 -22.78 12.93 7.60
C ILE A 392 -23.40 12.79 9.00
N PHE A 393 -24.62 13.29 9.13
CA PHE A 393 -25.49 13.09 10.28
C PHE A 393 -26.51 12.01 9.91
N ALA A 394 -26.77 11.10 10.86
CA ALA A 394 -27.45 9.79 10.70
C ALA A 394 -26.55 8.64 10.16
N PRO A 395 -25.66 8.07 11.01
CA PRO A 395 -24.69 7.03 10.67
C PRO A 395 -25.22 5.59 10.73
N ASP A 396 -26.53 5.37 10.90
CA ASP A 396 -27.08 4.01 11.01
C ASP A 396 -27.18 3.27 9.66
N LYS A 397 -26.65 3.85 8.58
CA LYS A 397 -26.40 3.08 7.36
C LYS A 397 -25.06 2.40 7.48
N GLU A 398 -25.08 1.19 8.04
CA GLU A 398 -23.95 0.24 8.11
C GLU A 398 -23.16 0.20 6.78
N GLU A 399 -23.88 0.23 5.65
CA GLU A 399 -23.33 0.33 4.29
C GLU A 399 -22.36 1.51 4.09
N TYR A 400 -22.62 2.69 4.66
CA TYR A 400 -21.72 3.84 4.50
C TYR A 400 -20.45 3.70 5.35
N LEU A 401 -20.58 3.13 6.57
CA LEU A 401 -19.44 2.83 7.43
C LEU A 401 -18.49 1.82 6.76
N GLU A 402 -19.05 0.77 6.16
CA GLU A 402 -18.28 -0.19 5.38
C GLU A 402 -17.55 0.47 4.20
N GLN A 403 -18.22 1.39 3.48
CA GLN A 403 -17.59 2.11 2.35
C GLN A 403 -16.41 2.98 2.78
N VAL A 404 -16.50 3.63 3.94
CA VAL A 404 -15.44 4.54 4.39
C VAL A 404 -14.27 3.81 5.03
N ARG A 405 -14.50 2.64 5.63
CA ARG A 405 -13.49 1.75 6.24
C ARG A 405 -12.92 0.77 5.23
N THR A 406 -12.41 1.31 4.12
CA THR A 406 -11.80 0.52 3.04
C THR A 406 -10.31 0.81 2.90
N GLY A 407 -9.49 -0.25 2.84
CA GLY A 407 -8.05 -0.17 2.59
C GLY A 407 -7.19 -0.68 3.74
N VAL A 408 -6.07 -0.02 3.99
CA VAL A 408 -5.17 -0.32 5.12
C VAL A 408 -5.53 0.58 6.31
N MET A 409 -5.88 -0.01 7.45
CA MET A 409 -5.98 0.74 8.70
C MET A 409 -4.59 0.99 9.28
N LEU A 410 -4.21 2.26 9.40
CA LEU A 410 -2.92 2.68 9.96
C LEU A 410 -3.00 3.02 11.44
N TYR A 411 -4.18 3.43 11.91
CA TYR A 411 -4.42 3.84 13.28
C TYR A 411 -5.83 3.48 13.69
N TYR A 412 -5.97 3.10 14.96
CA TYR A 412 -7.21 2.84 15.65
C TYR A 412 -7.10 3.45 17.06
N ARG A 413 -8.11 4.22 17.48
CA ARG A 413 -8.17 4.82 18.81
C ARG A 413 -8.63 3.76 19.80
N ASP A 414 -7.82 3.54 20.83
CA ASP A 414 -8.23 2.70 21.95
C ASP A 414 -9.32 3.39 22.77
N ASP A 415 -10.37 2.65 23.15
CA ASP A 415 -11.47 3.16 23.99
C ASP A 415 -11.09 3.15 25.49
N GLU A 416 -9.99 2.46 25.87
CA GLU A 416 -9.54 2.31 27.26
C GLU A 416 -8.42 3.30 27.68
N GLY A 417 -8.33 4.46 27.02
CA GLY A 417 -7.31 5.50 27.28
C GLY A 417 -7.73 6.60 28.25
#